data_AF-A0A1Y4LGQ3-F1
#
_entry.id   AF-A0A1Y4LGQ3-F1
#
_cell.length_a   1.000
_cell.length_b   1.000
_cell.length_c   1.000
_cell.angle_alpha   90.00
_cell.angle_beta   90.00
_cell.angle_gamma   90.00
#
_symmetry.space_group_name_H-M   'P 1'
#
loop_
_entity.id
_entity.type
_entity.pdbx_description
1 polymer ?
#
loop_
_entity_poly.entity_id
_entity_poly.type
_entity_poly.pdbx_seq_one_letter_code
_entity_poly.pdbx_strand_id
1 'polypeptide(L)'
;MKKQSSFQQTPPFDLRPASVEEAGLFYSNDERDEALGTVGHLRMDFGSGGKGFYHTWWPHNGDHFNTPEFKEALQEFVDAMRQSGPLKNLAAMNTYCWHNGGEISENDRVYGFVAETEHYRFCLRCTPRPGDYQGYLYCYDLRQQEMARQEKLVGRVTYASGEQQEFCDPQRYLQTIREELPYRNTTGFRYETLTDDPAVKKAVDDILLDVAGEENPRRTCNYGLTEAGKQALRDAADPSKPHTYSWFVMTDCNTSKEQIHRALTLDGAIQLYQDSDRPEKRLGVTKDEIATVDLVCFLDEEQVFFEDYRKLESFRNDPVIADAVETLHQELDGPEAGLEMGGL
;
A
#
# COMPACT_ATOMS: atom_id res chain seq x y z
N MET A 1 -57.86 1.60 24.05
CA MET A 1 -56.68 0.73 24.14
C MET A 1 -56.71 -0.26 22.99
N LYS A 2 -56.06 0.05 21.85
CA LYS A 2 -55.92 -0.89 20.73
C LYS A 2 -54.51 -1.49 20.81
N LYS A 3 -54.46 -2.83 20.88
CA LYS A 3 -53.24 -3.65 20.87
C LYS A 3 -52.43 -3.33 19.61
N GLN A 4 -51.19 -2.89 19.79
CA GLN A 4 -50.20 -2.84 18.72
C GLN A 4 -49.77 -4.27 18.38
N SER A 5 -49.90 -4.60 17.10
CA SER A 5 -49.41 -5.84 16.50
C SER A 5 -47.88 -5.84 16.58
N SER A 6 -47.31 -6.87 17.20
CA SER A 6 -45.88 -7.13 17.17
C SER A 6 -45.45 -7.43 15.74
N PHE A 7 -44.69 -6.53 15.13
CA PHE A 7 -43.87 -6.87 13.98
C PHE A 7 -42.81 -7.87 14.45
N GLN A 8 -42.98 -9.14 14.11
CA GLN A 8 -41.87 -10.08 14.14
C GLN A 8 -40.96 -9.71 12.97
N GLN A 9 -39.90 -8.95 13.26
CA GLN A 9 -38.78 -8.79 12.34
C GLN A 9 -38.11 -10.16 12.21
N THR A 10 -38.05 -10.69 10.99
CA THR A 10 -37.15 -11.78 10.62
C THR A 10 -35.73 -11.38 11.02
N PRO A 11 -34.91 -12.25 11.64
CA PRO A 11 -33.56 -11.86 12.05
C PRO A 11 -32.77 -11.37 10.82
N PRO A 12 -31.97 -10.30 10.91
CA PRO A 12 -31.32 -9.68 9.75
C PRO A 12 -30.14 -10.49 9.19
N PHE A 13 -29.88 -11.69 9.73
CA PHE A 13 -28.74 -12.52 9.39
C PHE A 13 -29.22 -13.87 8.86
N ASP A 14 -29.17 -14.04 7.55
CA ASP A 14 -29.41 -15.33 6.90
C ASP A 14 -28.07 -16.08 6.80
N LEU A 15 -27.93 -17.17 7.55
CA LEU A 15 -26.73 -18.00 7.53
C LEU A 15 -26.83 -19.00 6.38
N ARG A 16 -25.98 -18.81 5.37
CA ARG A 16 -25.81 -19.78 4.28
C ARG A 16 -24.57 -20.65 4.52
N PRO A 17 -24.55 -21.91 4.04
CA PRO A 17 -23.32 -22.70 4.03
C PRO A 17 -22.25 -22.00 3.17
N ALA A 18 -21.00 -22.11 3.61
CA ALA A 18 -19.85 -21.58 2.88
C ALA A 18 -19.60 -22.37 1.57
N SER A 19 -19.10 -21.69 0.54
CA SER A 19 -18.57 -22.36 -0.65
C SER A 19 -17.12 -22.85 -0.41
N VAL A 20 -16.61 -23.69 -1.32
CA VAL A 20 -15.24 -24.21 -1.24
C VAL A 20 -14.21 -23.07 -1.35
N GLU A 21 -14.51 -22.06 -2.14
CA GLU A 21 -13.67 -20.88 -2.34
C GLU A 21 -13.56 -20.00 -1.07
N GLU A 22 -14.55 -20.09 -0.18
CA GLU A 22 -14.62 -19.32 1.07
C GLU A 22 -13.93 -20.01 2.24
N ALA A 23 -13.43 -21.24 2.08
CA ALA A 23 -12.81 -22.01 3.16
C ALA A 23 -11.65 -21.27 3.86
N GLY A 24 -10.91 -20.45 3.10
CA GLY A 24 -9.83 -19.62 3.63
C GLY A 24 -10.26 -18.52 4.60
N LEU A 25 -11.54 -18.13 4.60
CA LEU A 25 -12.10 -17.08 5.49
C LEU A 25 -12.43 -17.60 6.90
N PHE A 26 -12.23 -18.89 7.16
CA PHE A 26 -12.55 -19.50 8.46
C PHE A 26 -11.31 -19.73 9.33
N TYR A 27 -10.17 -19.19 8.93
CA TYR A 27 -8.88 -19.36 9.60
C TYR A 27 -8.11 -18.03 9.58
N SER A 28 -7.33 -17.78 10.63
CA SER A 28 -6.46 -16.61 10.71
C SER A 28 -5.35 -16.71 9.67
N ASN A 29 -5.06 -15.60 9.00
CA ASN A 29 -3.94 -15.48 8.08
C ASN A 29 -3.45 -14.04 8.08
N ASP A 30 -2.52 -13.76 9.00
CA ASP A 30 -1.99 -12.42 9.26
C ASP A 30 -1.44 -11.73 8.00
N GLU A 31 -0.86 -12.50 7.06
CA GLU A 31 -0.35 -11.96 5.79
C GLU A 31 -1.45 -11.43 4.86
N ARG A 32 -2.69 -11.87 5.05
CA ARG A 32 -3.85 -11.50 4.22
C ARG A 32 -4.86 -10.64 4.96
N ASP A 33 -4.68 -10.39 6.26
CA ASP A 33 -5.68 -9.73 7.08
C ASP A 33 -6.06 -8.35 6.57
N GLU A 34 -5.08 -7.55 6.16
CA GLU A 34 -5.30 -6.21 5.63
C GLU A 34 -6.08 -6.27 4.31
N ALA A 35 -5.63 -7.12 3.37
CA ALA A 35 -6.29 -7.30 2.08
C ALA A 35 -7.71 -7.87 2.20
N LEU A 36 -7.97 -8.66 3.24
CA LEU A 36 -9.28 -9.22 3.55
C LEU A 36 -10.13 -8.29 4.43
N GLY A 37 -9.62 -7.12 4.85
CA GLY A 37 -10.35 -6.23 5.76
C GLY A 37 -10.73 -6.89 7.08
N THR A 38 -9.87 -7.78 7.59
CA THR A 38 -10.16 -8.60 8.78
C THR A 38 -10.24 -7.73 10.03
N VAL A 39 -11.42 -7.66 10.65
CA VAL A 39 -11.61 -6.90 11.88
C VAL A 39 -11.05 -7.66 13.08
N GLY A 40 -11.35 -8.95 13.11
CA GLY A 40 -10.86 -9.86 14.13
C GLY A 40 -11.66 -11.15 14.15
N HIS A 41 -11.42 -11.95 15.18
CA HIS A 41 -12.18 -13.17 15.37
C HIS A 41 -12.55 -13.42 16.82
N LEU A 42 -13.70 -14.08 16.99
CA LEU A 42 -14.20 -14.54 18.28
C LEU A 42 -14.04 -16.05 18.36
N ARG A 43 -13.33 -16.52 19.38
CA ARG A 43 -13.27 -17.95 19.73
C ARG A 43 -14.24 -18.20 20.86
N MET A 44 -15.05 -19.27 20.76
CA MET A 44 -16.05 -19.59 21.77
C MET A 44 -16.16 -21.08 22.12
N ASP A 45 -16.67 -21.34 23.33
CA ASP A 45 -17.04 -22.66 23.82
C ASP A 45 -18.34 -22.64 24.65
N PHE A 46 -19.01 -23.79 24.75
CA PHE A 46 -20.26 -23.95 25.50
C PHE A 46 -20.06 -24.41 26.95
N GLY A 47 -18.81 -24.53 27.41
CA GLY A 47 -18.42 -25.09 28.70
C GLY A 47 -18.79 -26.58 28.86
N SER A 48 -18.42 -27.14 30.03
CA SER A 48 -18.65 -28.56 30.36
C SER A 48 -20.13 -28.97 30.36
N GLY A 49 -21.05 -28.04 30.64
CA GLY A 49 -22.49 -28.27 30.62
C GLY A 49 -23.15 -28.11 29.24
N GLY A 50 -22.40 -27.70 28.21
CA GLY A 50 -22.90 -27.53 26.84
C GLY A 50 -23.95 -26.43 26.66
N LYS A 51 -24.18 -25.59 27.67
CA LYS A 51 -25.23 -24.53 27.70
C LYS A 51 -24.66 -23.13 27.93
N GLY A 52 -23.36 -23.00 28.21
CA GLY A 52 -22.69 -21.73 28.41
C GLY A 52 -22.40 -21.02 27.09
N PHE A 53 -21.88 -19.82 27.13
CA PHE A 53 -21.33 -19.12 25.96
C PHE A 53 -20.11 -18.34 26.43
N TYR A 54 -18.97 -19.01 26.49
CA TYR A 54 -17.69 -18.43 26.86
C TYR A 54 -16.97 -18.02 25.59
N HIS A 55 -16.41 -16.82 25.56
CA HIS A 55 -15.75 -16.33 24.36
C HIS A 55 -14.55 -15.45 24.68
N THR A 56 -13.65 -15.35 23.71
CA THR A 56 -12.50 -14.45 23.72
C THR A 56 -12.42 -13.78 22.36
N TRP A 57 -12.31 -12.45 22.36
CA TRP A 57 -12.06 -11.65 21.17
C TRP A 57 -10.57 -11.57 20.89
N TRP A 58 -10.19 -11.73 19.63
CA TRP A 58 -8.84 -11.56 19.11
C TRP A 58 -8.86 -10.47 18.04
N PRO A 59 -8.24 -9.31 18.30
CA PRO A 59 -8.20 -8.24 17.32
C PRO A 59 -7.21 -8.57 16.19
N HIS A 60 -7.53 -8.11 14.99
CA HIS A 60 -6.64 -8.18 13.83
C HIS A 60 -6.31 -6.77 13.34
N ASN A 61 -5.34 -6.64 12.44
CA ASN A 61 -4.94 -5.36 11.87
C ASN A 61 -4.63 -4.29 12.95
N GLY A 62 -4.06 -4.65 14.10
CA GLY A 62 -3.82 -3.67 15.18
C GLY A 62 -5.08 -3.02 15.77
N ASP A 63 -6.25 -3.66 15.65
CA ASP A 63 -7.56 -3.28 16.22
C ASP A 63 -8.20 -2.02 15.61
N HIS A 64 -7.67 -1.48 14.50
CA HIS A 64 -8.20 -0.21 13.95
C HIS A 64 -9.58 -0.34 13.29
N PHE A 65 -10.01 -1.54 12.89
CA PHE A 65 -11.36 -1.79 12.35
C PHE A 65 -12.41 -2.13 13.42
N ASN A 66 -12.02 -2.25 14.69
CA ASN A 66 -12.93 -2.59 15.80
C ASN A 66 -13.72 -1.37 16.30
N THR A 67 -14.47 -0.77 15.39
CA THR A 67 -15.23 0.46 15.59
C THR A 67 -16.48 0.24 16.48
N PRO A 68 -17.06 1.29 17.07
CA PRO A 68 -18.34 1.19 17.78
C PRO A 68 -19.46 0.62 16.89
N GLU A 69 -19.53 1.03 15.62
CA GLU A 69 -20.47 0.53 14.62
C GLU A 69 -20.33 -0.99 14.43
N PHE A 70 -19.10 -1.48 14.27
CA PHE A 70 -18.84 -2.92 14.17
C PHE A 70 -19.26 -3.67 15.44
N LYS A 71 -18.97 -3.12 16.62
CA LYS A 71 -19.34 -3.75 17.90
C LYS A 71 -20.85 -3.91 18.05
N GLU A 72 -21.63 -2.93 17.60
CA GLU A 72 -23.10 -3.03 17.56
C GLU A 72 -23.54 -4.15 16.60
N ALA A 73 -23.01 -4.18 15.38
CA ALA A 73 -23.35 -5.24 14.40
C ALA A 73 -22.96 -6.64 14.90
N LEU A 74 -21.78 -6.79 15.52
CA LEU A 74 -21.32 -8.04 16.11
C LEU A 74 -22.23 -8.50 17.26
N GLN A 75 -22.63 -7.56 18.12
CA GLN A 75 -23.53 -7.86 19.24
C GLN A 75 -24.89 -8.35 18.74
N GLU A 76 -25.48 -7.65 17.76
CA GLU A 76 -26.74 -8.06 17.13
C GLU A 76 -26.64 -9.46 16.48
N PHE A 77 -25.55 -9.72 15.76
CA PHE A 77 -25.30 -11.03 15.15
C PHE A 77 -25.22 -12.13 16.20
N VAL A 78 -24.39 -11.95 17.23
CA VAL A 78 -24.20 -12.94 18.30
C VAL A 78 -25.50 -13.18 19.05
N ASP A 79 -26.27 -12.14 19.37
CA ASP A 79 -27.55 -12.28 20.07
C ASP A 79 -28.57 -13.04 19.24
N ALA A 80 -28.68 -12.76 17.94
CA ALA A 80 -29.54 -13.51 17.02
C ALA A 80 -29.14 -14.99 16.98
N MET A 81 -27.85 -15.27 16.83
CA MET A 81 -27.32 -16.64 16.79
C MET A 81 -27.49 -17.40 18.12
N ARG A 82 -27.51 -16.69 19.26
CA ARG A 82 -27.78 -17.28 20.58
C ARG A 82 -29.27 -17.50 20.83
N GLN A 83 -30.15 -16.70 20.23
CA GLN A 83 -31.58 -16.81 20.42
C GLN A 83 -32.18 -17.99 19.62
N SER A 84 -31.86 -18.06 18.33
CA SER A 84 -32.48 -19.00 17.37
C SER A 84 -31.48 -19.78 16.51
N GLY A 85 -30.19 -19.45 16.58
CA GLY A 85 -29.15 -20.04 15.75
C GLY A 85 -28.27 -21.10 16.43
N PRO A 86 -27.12 -21.44 15.80
CA PRO A 86 -26.20 -22.46 16.29
C PRO A 86 -25.50 -22.08 17.61
N LEU A 87 -25.46 -20.79 17.99
CA LEU A 87 -24.77 -20.34 19.21
C LEU A 87 -25.61 -20.44 20.48
N LYS A 88 -26.83 -21.01 20.40
CA LYS A 88 -27.72 -21.17 21.56
C LYS A 88 -27.17 -22.13 22.61
N ASN A 89 -26.66 -23.29 22.18
CA ASN A 89 -26.02 -24.32 22.99
C ASN A 89 -25.42 -25.41 22.07
N LEU A 90 -24.62 -26.32 22.63
CA LEU A 90 -23.94 -27.37 21.85
C LEU A 90 -24.92 -28.28 21.07
N ALA A 91 -26.07 -28.61 21.67
CA ALA A 91 -27.08 -29.45 21.03
C ALA A 91 -27.74 -28.75 19.83
N ALA A 92 -28.01 -27.46 19.96
CA ALA A 92 -28.53 -26.61 18.89
C ALA A 92 -27.49 -26.48 17.76
N MET A 93 -26.22 -26.24 18.08
CA MET A 93 -25.14 -26.20 17.08
C MET A 93 -25.06 -27.50 16.30
N ASN A 94 -25.01 -28.65 16.99
CA ASN A 94 -24.94 -29.96 16.36
C ASN A 94 -26.13 -30.20 15.43
N THR A 95 -27.34 -29.89 15.90
CA THR A 95 -28.57 -30.02 15.09
C THR A 95 -28.52 -29.12 13.86
N TYR A 96 -28.08 -27.87 14.03
CA TYR A 96 -27.99 -26.90 12.94
C TYR A 96 -27.00 -27.35 11.87
N CYS A 97 -25.79 -27.79 12.27
CA CYS A 97 -24.76 -28.27 11.34
C CYS A 97 -25.24 -29.48 10.52
N TRP A 98 -25.96 -30.42 11.16
CA TRP A 98 -26.49 -31.61 10.48
C TRP A 98 -27.53 -31.31 9.40
N HIS A 99 -28.34 -30.27 9.58
CA HIS A 99 -29.47 -29.98 8.68
C HIS A 99 -29.14 -28.94 7.59
N ASN A 100 -28.12 -28.10 7.79
CA ASN A 100 -27.83 -26.96 6.92
C ASN A 100 -26.55 -27.11 6.07
N GLY A 101 -25.87 -28.27 6.13
CA GLY A 101 -24.66 -28.53 5.36
C GLY A 101 -23.45 -27.70 5.80
N GLY A 102 -22.59 -27.33 4.85
CA GLY A 102 -21.44 -26.46 5.08
C GLY A 102 -20.19 -27.15 5.61
N GLU A 103 -20.02 -28.45 5.42
CA GLU A 103 -18.79 -29.15 5.83
C GLU A 103 -17.58 -28.61 5.04
N ILE A 104 -16.60 -28.03 5.74
CA ILE A 104 -15.38 -27.43 5.12
C ILE A 104 -14.23 -28.44 5.06
N SER A 105 -14.20 -29.41 5.98
CA SER A 105 -13.22 -30.49 5.99
C SER A 105 -13.94 -31.83 6.08
N GLU A 106 -13.80 -32.65 5.04
CA GLU A 106 -14.37 -33.99 4.98
C GLU A 106 -13.85 -34.82 6.17
N ASN A 107 -14.78 -35.34 6.98
CA ASN A 107 -14.54 -36.23 8.14
C ASN A 107 -14.13 -35.54 9.45
N ASP A 108 -13.89 -34.22 9.46
CA ASP A 108 -13.54 -33.49 10.69
C ASP A 108 -14.74 -32.86 11.40
N ARG A 109 -15.97 -32.98 10.87
CA ARG A 109 -17.17 -32.34 11.44
C ARG A 109 -16.94 -30.85 11.71
N VAL A 110 -16.28 -30.17 10.77
CA VAL A 110 -16.06 -28.73 10.80
C VAL A 110 -17.00 -28.11 9.78
N TYR A 111 -17.90 -27.25 10.24
CA TYR A 111 -18.95 -26.65 9.43
C TYR A 111 -18.74 -25.15 9.33
N GLY A 112 -18.92 -24.57 8.15
CA GLY A 112 -18.78 -23.15 7.87
C GLY A 112 -20.08 -22.53 7.39
N PHE A 113 -20.44 -21.41 8.02
CA PHE A 113 -21.59 -20.62 7.64
C PHE A 113 -21.19 -19.16 7.48
N VAL A 114 -21.77 -18.49 6.49
CA VAL A 114 -21.52 -17.08 6.18
C VAL A 114 -22.83 -16.31 6.32
N ALA A 115 -22.75 -15.16 6.97
CA ALA A 115 -23.78 -14.12 6.91
C ALA A 115 -23.12 -12.80 6.52
N GLU A 116 -23.83 -11.99 5.75
CA GLU A 116 -23.37 -10.67 5.33
C GLU A 116 -24.42 -9.62 5.68
N THR A 117 -23.94 -8.44 6.04
CA THR A 117 -24.71 -7.20 6.09
C THR A 117 -24.26 -6.29 4.96
N GLU A 118 -24.74 -5.04 4.96
CA GLU A 118 -24.25 -4.03 4.02
C GLU A 118 -22.73 -3.77 4.15
N HIS A 119 -22.15 -3.95 5.34
CA HIS A 119 -20.77 -3.54 5.62
C HIS A 119 -19.88 -4.64 6.17
N TYR A 120 -20.45 -5.72 6.71
CA TYR A 120 -19.68 -6.75 7.42
C TYR A 120 -20.02 -8.15 6.92
N ARG A 121 -19.00 -9.00 6.88
CA ARG A 121 -19.13 -10.44 6.68
C ARG A 121 -18.76 -11.18 7.96
N PHE A 122 -19.63 -12.11 8.35
CA PHE A 122 -19.50 -12.98 9.51
C PHE A 122 -19.33 -14.42 9.06
N CYS A 123 -18.15 -14.98 9.25
CA CYS A 123 -17.80 -16.36 8.90
C CYS A 123 -17.74 -17.22 10.18
N LEU A 124 -18.83 -17.95 10.45
CA LEU A 124 -18.96 -18.82 11.61
C LEU A 124 -18.51 -20.25 11.28
N ARG A 125 -17.40 -20.67 11.88
CA ARG A 125 -16.93 -22.05 11.93
C ARG A 125 -17.48 -22.75 13.17
N CYS A 126 -18.19 -23.85 12.99
CA CYS A 126 -18.75 -24.68 14.05
C CYS A 126 -18.03 -26.03 14.10
N THR A 127 -17.59 -26.42 15.29
CA THR A 127 -17.04 -27.74 15.58
C THR A 127 -17.87 -28.35 16.71
N PRO A 128 -18.99 -29.05 16.42
CA PRO A 128 -19.92 -29.57 17.44
C PRO A 128 -19.37 -30.81 18.16
N ARG A 129 -18.16 -30.69 18.72
CA ARG A 129 -17.45 -31.72 19.49
C ARG A 129 -17.29 -31.26 20.95
N PRO A 130 -17.71 -32.09 21.93
CA PRO A 130 -17.42 -31.82 23.34
C PRO A 130 -15.91 -31.80 23.60
N GLY A 131 -15.42 -30.84 24.38
CA GLY A 131 -14.01 -30.75 24.80
C GLY A 131 -13.10 -29.91 23.90
N ASP A 132 -13.54 -29.57 22.69
CA ASP A 132 -12.85 -28.63 21.79
C ASP A 132 -13.39 -27.20 21.94
N TYR A 133 -12.76 -26.22 21.29
CA TYR A 133 -13.42 -24.93 21.03
C TYR A 133 -14.48 -25.12 19.95
N GLN A 134 -15.76 -24.90 20.30
CA GLN A 134 -16.87 -25.27 19.43
C GLN A 134 -17.22 -24.22 18.37
N GLY A 135 -16.77 -22.97 18.52
CA GLY A 135 -17.08 -21.91 17.56
C GLY A 135 -15.92 -20.96 17.32
N TYR A 136 -15.71 -20.60 16.06
CA TYR A 136 -14.86 -19.49 15.66
C TYR A 136 -15.67 -18.59 14.73
N LEU A 137 -15.73 -17.29 15.02
CA LEU A 137 -16.42 -16.31 14.20
C LEU A 137 -15.41 -15.30 13.69
N TYR A 138 -15.07 -15.40 12.41
CA TYR A 138 -14.21 -14.44 11.73
C TYR A 138 -15.05 -13.30 11.16
N CYS A 139 -14.61 -12.07 11.39
CA CYS A 139 -15.34 -10.86 11.03
C CYS A 139 -14.51 -10.01 10.06
N TYR A 140 -15.14 -9.58 8.97
CA TYR A 140 -14.50 -8.79 7.91
C TYR A 140 -15.31 -7.52 7.61
N ASP A 141 -14.63 -6.40 7.35
CA ASP A 141 -15.21 -5.16 6.83
C ASP A 141 -15.15 -5.18 5.29
N LEU A 142 -16.32 -5.22 4.65
CA LEU A 142 -16.47 -5.30 3.20
C LEU A 142 -15.98 -4.02 2.50
N ARG A 143 -16.02 -2.87 3.17
CA ARG A 143 -15.53 -1.60 2.62
C ARG A 143 -14.02 -1.61 2.50
N GLN A 144 -13.35 -2.20 3.49
CA GLN A 144 -11.88 -2.36 3.49
C GLN A 144 -11.43 -3.35 2.42
N GLN A 145 -12.18 -4.45 2.24
CA GLN A 145 -11.94 -5.36 1.12
C GLN A 145 -12.05 -4.66 -0.23
N GLU A 146 -13.09 -3.83 -0.41
CA GLU A 146 -13.27 -3.08 -1.65
C GLU A 146 -12.20 -2.02 -1.86
N MET A 147 -11.80 -1.27 -0.82
CA MET A 147 -10.69 -0.32 -0.92
C MET A 147 -9.37 -1.02 -1.27
N ALA A 148 -9.02 -2.10 -0.58
CA ALA A 148 -7.81 -2.88 -0.88
C ALA A 148 -7.85 -3.49 -2.30
N ARG A 149 -9.04 -3.86 -2.79
CA ARG A 149 -9.23 -4.32 -4.17
C ARG A 149 -9.02 -3.19 -5.17
N GLN A 150 -9.55 -1.99 -4.89
CA GLN A 150 -9.39 -0.80 -5.74
C GLN A 150 -7.94 -0.34 -5.80
N GLU A 151 -7.21 -0.35 -4.69
CA GLU A 151 -5.76 -0.05 -4.66
C GLU A 151 -4.94 -1.03 -5.51
N LYS A 152 -5.36 -2.31 -5.56
CA LYS A 152 -4.72 -3.35 -6.37
C LYS A 152 -5.20 -3.37 -7.82
N LEU A 153 -6.13 -2.49 -8.20
CA LEU A 153 -6.71 -2.52 -9.53
C LEU A 153 -5.67 -2.06 -10.56
N VAL A 154 -5.30 -2.97 -11.44
CA VAL A 154 -4.30 -2.72 -12.49
C VAL A 154 -4.91 -1.96 -13.64
N GLY A 155 -6.10 -2.38 -14.03
CA GLY A 155 -6.78 -1.79 -15.17
C GLY A 155 -8.11 -2.45 -15.45
N ARG A 156 -8.79 -1.90 -16.43
CA ARG A 156 -10.13 -2.28 -16.85
C ARG A 156 -10.19 -2.35 -18.36
N VAL A 157 -11.01 -3.25 -18.88
CA VAL A 157 -11.35 -3.31 -20.31
C VAL A 157 -12.86 -3.20 -20.49
N THR A 158 -13.28 -2.70 -21.65
CA THR A 158 -14.69 -2.51 -22.01
C THR A 158 -14.89 -2.84 -23.49
N TYR A 159 -16.04 -3.44 -23.81
CA TYR A 159 -16.42 -3.82 -25.16
C TYR A 159 -17.61 -3.00 -25.66
N ALA A 160 -17.87 -3.00 -26.97
CA ALA A 160 -19.04 -2.33 -27.54
C ALA A 160 -20.38 -2.89 -27.02
N SER A 161 -20.39 -4.14 -26.52
CA SER A 161 -21.54 -4.75 -25.86
C SER A 161 -21.91 -4.09 -24.52
N GLY A 162 -21.02 -3.29 -23.94
CA GLY A 162 -21.13 -2.78 -22.58
C GLY A 162 -20.56 -3.72 -21.52
N GLU A 163 -20.05 -4.90 -21.90
CA GLU A 163 -19.33 -5.78 -20.99
C GLU A 163 -18.05 -5.09 -20.51
N GLN A 164 -17.78 -5.23 -19.20
CA GLN A 164 -16.64 -4.64 -18.53
C GLN A 164 -15.95 -5.71 -17.69
N GLN A 165 -14.61 -5.74 -17.75
CA GLN A 165 -13.80 -6.63 -16.92
C GLN A 165 -12.70 -5.83 -16.24
N GLU A 166 -12.53 -6.07 -14.94
CA GLU A 166 -11.53 -5.44 -14.09
C GLU A 166 -10.45 -6.45 -13.71
N PHE A 167 -9.21 -5.98 -13.64
CA PHE A 167 -8.03 -6.82 -13.40
C PHE A 167 -7.24 -6.32 -12.21
N CYS A 168 -6.93 -7.21 -11.27
CA CYS A 168 -5.94 -6.98 -10.20
C CYS A 168 -4.61 -7.69 -10.47
N ASP A 169 -4.56 -8.56 -11.50
CA ASP A 169 -3.35 -9.26 -11.94
C ASP A 169 -2.79 -8.58 -13.20
N PRO A 170 -1.58 -7.99 -13.15
CA PRO A 170 -0.98 -7.32 -14.28
C PRO A 170 -0.79 -8.20 -15.50
N GLN A 171 -0.45 -9.48 -15.32
CA GLN A 171 -0.19 -10.37 -16.44
C GLN A 171 -1.47 -10.67 -17.21
N ARG A 172 -2.57 -10.94 -16.50
CA ARG A 172 -3.89 -11.14 -17.12
C ARG A 172 -4.41 -9.89 -17.81
N TYR A 173 -4.17 -8.72 -17.23
CA TYR A 173 -4.54 -7.45 -17.85
C TYR A 173 -3.80 -7.23 -19.18
N LEU A 174 -2.47 -7.36 -19.16
CA LEU A 174 -1.63 -7.19 -20.36
C LEU A 174 -1.93 -8.25 -21.42
N GLN A 175 -2.19 -9.49 -21.01
CA GLN A 175 -2.59 -10.57 -21.91
C GLN A 175 -3.90 -10.24 -22.63
N THR A 176 -4.94 -9.81 -21.88
CA THR A 176 -6.22 -9.41 -22.46
C THR A 176 -6.04 -8.29 -23.49
N ILE A 177 -5.24 -7.26 -23.18
CA ILE A 177 -4.96 -6.20 -24.16
C ILE A 177 -4.29 -6.76 -25.41
N ARG A 178 -3.28 -7.62 -25.27
CA ARG A 178 -2.58 -8.20 -26.42
C ARG A 178 -3.50 -9.02 -27.33
N GLU A 179 -4.44 -9.75 -26.75
CA GLU A 179 -5.36 -10.62 -27.48
C GLU A 179 -6.49 -9.84 -28.18
N GLU A 180 -7.05 -8.82 -27.51
CA GLU A 180 -8.23 -8.10 -27.98
C GLU A 180 -7.93 -6.86 -28.82
N LEU A 181 -6.79 -6.20 -28.57
CA LEU A 181 -6.43 -4.95 -29.25
C LEU A 181 -6.40 -5.06 -30.79
N PRO A 182 -5.91 -6.15 -31.41
CA PRO A 182 -5.97 -6.33 -32.87
C PRO A 182 -7.39 -6.33 -33.44
N TYR A 183 -8.38 -6.75 -32.64
CA TYR A 183 -9.77 -6.86 -33.04
C TYR A 183 -10.62 -5.67 -32.61
N ARG A 184 -10.03 -4.62 -32.02
CA ARG A 184 -10.74 -3.46 -31.44
C ARG A 184 -11.74 -2.79 -32.38
N ASN A 185 -11.48 -2.78 -33.68
CA ASN A 185 -12.39 -2.19 -34.67
C ASN A 185 -13.69 -2.98 -34.83
N THR A 186 -13.67 -4.27 -34.50
CA THR A 186 -14.82 -5.18 -34.56
C THR A 186 -15.49 -5.36 -33.21
N THR A 187 -14.72 -5.47 -32.13
CA THR A 187 -15.23 -5.69 -30.77
C THR A 187 -15.57 -4.39 -30.04
N GLY A 188 -15.09 -3.24 -30.54
CA GLY A 188 -15.14 -1.96 -29.85
C GLY A 188 -14.29 -1.92 -28.59
N PHE A 189 -13.27 -2.80 -28.50
CA PHE A 189 -12.40 -2.93 -27.34
C PHE A 189 -11.76 -1.60 -26.94
N ARG A 190 -11.86 -1.30 -25.64
CA ARG A 190 -11.21 -0.19 -24.96
C ARG A 190 -10.57 -0.72 -23.69
N TYR A 191 -9.50 -0.08 -23.26
CA TYR A 191 -8.85 -0.38 -21.99
C TYR A 191 -8.49 0.91 -21.26
N GLU A 192 -8.33 0.80 -19.95
CA GLU A 192 -7.91 1.86 -19.07
C GLU A 192 -6.90 1.28 -18.07
N THR A 193 -5.71 1.84 -18.00
CA THR A 193 -4.65 1.43 -17.06
C THR A 193 -4.77 2.29 -15.81
N LEU A 194 -5.06 1.66 -14.68
CA LEU A 194 -5.39 2.33 -13.41
C LEU A 194 -4.24 2.27 -12.40
N THR A 195 -3.32 1.32 -12.55
CA THR A 195 -2.12 1.24 -11.71
C THR A 195 -1.11 2.34 -12.04
N ASP A 196 -0.36 2.77 -11.02
CA ASP A 196 0.82 3.63 -11.17
C ASP A 196 2.12 2.86 -11.41
N ASP A 197 2.09 1.53 -11.52
CA ASP A 197 3.28 0.74 -11.80
C ASP A 197 3.87 1.10 -13.18
N PRO A 198 5.09 1.68 -13.24
CA PRO A 198 5.70 2.08 -14.49
C PRO A 198 6.01 0.90 -15.42
N ALA A 199 6.22 -0.30 -14.88
CA ALA A 199 6.46 -1.51 -15.69
C ALA A 199 5.19 -1.91 -16.45
N VAL A 200 4.03 -1.82 -15.80
CA VAL A 200 2.73 -2.10 -16.44
C VAL A 200 2.42 -1.03 -17.48
N LYS A 201 2.57 0.25 -17.14
CA LYS A 201 2.34 1.35 -18.09
C LYS A 201 3.22 1.23 -19.34
N LYS A 202 4.51 0.92 -19.16
CA LYS A 202 5.41 0.66 -20.29
C LYS A 202 4.95 -0.54 -21.10
N ALA A 203 4.60 -1.66 -20.47
CA ALA A 203 4.20 -2.88 -21.17
C ALA A 203 2.92 -2.67 -22.01
N VAL A 204 1.99 -1.82 -21.54
CA VAL A 204 0.83 -1.40 -22.34
C VAL A 204 1.27 -0.62 -23.58
N ASP A 205 2.14 0.38 -23.43
CA ASP A 205 2.67 1.14 -24.57
C ASP A 205 3.46 0.25 -25.55
N ASP A 206 4.21 -0.72 -25.05
CA ASP A 206 4.93 -1.70 -25.87
C ASP A 206 3.95 -2.49 -26.74
N ILE A 207 2.81 -2.94 -26.18
CA ILE A 207 1.77 -3.65 -26.95
C ILE A 207 1.14 -2.72 -28.00
N LEU A 208 0.85 -1.46 -27.67
CA LEU A 208 0.27 -0.51 -28.60
C LEU A 208 1.16 -0.24 -29.80
N LEU A 209 2.46 -0.01 -29.54
CA LEU A 209 3.44 0.31 -30.57
C LEU A 209 3.77 -0.92 -31.41
N ASP A 210 3.83 -2.11 -30.81
CA ASP A 210 3.99 -3.37 -31.55
C ASP A 210 2.86 -3.58 -32.57
N VAL A 211 1.60 -3.31 -32.19
CA VAL A 211 0.47 -3.34 -33.13
C VAL A 211 0.59 -2.29 -34.25
N ALA A 212 1.27 -1.17 -33.99
CA ALA A 212 1.58 -0.16 -35.01
C ALA A 212 2.84 -0.49 -35.84
N GLY A 213 3.60 -1.52 -35.46
CA GLY A 213 4.89 -1.87 -36.08
C GLY A 213 6.06 -0.99 -35.65
N GLU A 214 5.95 -0.33 -34.49
CA GLU A 214 6.96 0.57 -33.93
C GLU A 214 7.57 -0.03 -32.64
N GLU A 215 8.84 0.27 -32.37
CA GLU A 215 9.45 -0.05 -31.07
C GLU A 215 9.26 1.11 -30.08
N ASN A 216 9.05 0.80 -28.80
CA ASN A 216 8.95 1.82 -27.76
C ASN A 216 10.31 2.42 -27.39
N PRO A 217 10.59 3.70 -27.69
CA PRO A 217 11.87 4.33 -27.34
C PRO A 217 11.96 4.70 -25.85
N ARG A 218 10.85 4.67 -25.10
CA ARG A 218 10.81 5.07 -23.70
C ARG A 218 11.28 3.93 -22.78
N ARG A 219 12.15 4.28 -21.83
CA ARG A 219 12.58 3.38 -20.75
C ARG A 219 11.54 3.39 -19.62
N THR A 220 11.54 2.36 -18.78
CA THR A 220 10.57 2.22 -17.66
C THR A 220 10.57 3.42 -16.72
N CYS A 221 11.73 4.02 -16.44
CA CYS A 221 11.84 5.24 -15.61
C CYS A 221 11.06 6.44 -16.17
N ASN A 222 10.76 6.46 -17.47
CA ASN A 222 9.96 7.51 -18.10
C ASN A 222 8.47 7.43 -17.73
N TYR A 223 8.04 6.33 -17.10
CA TYR A 223 6.66 6.09 -16.67
C TYR A 223 6.45 6.29 -15.16
N GLY A 224 7.49 6.75 -14.45
CA GLY A 224 7.48 6.93 -13.00
C GLY A 224 8.59 6.14 -12.30
N LEU A 225 8.71 6.33 -10.99
CA LEU A 225 9.60 5.54 -10.15
C LEU A 225 9.02 4.14 -9.95
N THR A 226 9.85 3.11 -10.12
CA THR A 226 9.51 1.74 -9.71
C THR A 226 9.39 1.65 -8.19
N GLU A 227 8.75 0.61 -7.65
CA GLU A 227 8.77 0.38 -6.19
C GLU A 227 10.20 0.26 -5.64
N ALA A 228 11.12 -0.34 -6.38
CA ALA A 228 12.54 -0.35 -6.05
C ALA A 228 13.13 1.07 -6.02
N GLY A 229 12.76 1.96 -6.96
CA GLY A 229 13.19 3.35 -6.97
C GLY A 229 12.60 4.17 -5.82
N LYS A 230 11.32 3.96 -5.48
CA LYS A 230 10.69 4.56 -4.29
C LYS A 230 11.37 4.08 -3.01
N GLN A 231 11.67 2.79 -2.92
CA GLN A 231 12.38 2.23 -1.77
C GLN A 231 13.81 2.75 -1.67
N ALA A 232 14.53 2.90 -2.78
CA ALA A 232 15.87 3.48 -2.79
C ALA A 232 15.87 4.93 -2.26
N LEU A 233 14.85 5.73 -2.58
CA LEU A 233 14.68 7.07 -2.01
C LEU A 233 14.38 7.04 -0.51
N ARG A 234 13.53 6.12 -0.05
CA ARG A 234 13.27 5.92 1.39
C ARG A 234 14.53 5.49 2.13
N ASP A 235 15.30 4.59 1.53
CA ASP A 235 16.56 4.09 2.09
C ASP A 235 17.60 5.19 2.17
N ALA A 236 17.74 6.04 1.14
CA ALA A 236 18.60 7.21 1.16
C ALA A 236 18.16 8.28 2.20
N ALA A 237 16.91 8.23 2.66
CA ALA A 237 16.38 9.10 3.72
C ALA A 237 16.47 8.49 5.13
N ASP A 238 16.86 7.23 5.26
CA ASP A 238 16.98 6.54 6.54
C ASP A 238 18.41 6.69 7.11
N PRO A 239 18.61 7.55 8.13
CA PRO A 239 19.94 7.83 8.67
C PRO A 239 20.57 6.63 9.41
N SER A 240 19.81 5.56 9.66
CA SER A 240 20.35 4.35 10.29
C SER A 240 21.12 3.45 9.31
N LYS A 241 21.00 3.71 8.01
CA LYS A 241 21.67 2.94 6.95
C LYS A 241 23.05 3.53 6.62
N PRO A 242 24.02 2.68 6.22
CA PRO A 242 25.27 3.18 5.68
C PRO A 242 25.01 3.89 4.35
N HIS A 243 25.60 5.08 4.18
CA HIS A 243 25.44 5.90 2.99
C HIS A 243 26.77 6.18 2.30
N THR A 244 26.72 6.41 0.99
CA THR A 244 27.86 6.88 0.19
C THR A 244 27.59 8.29 -0.33
N TYR A 245 28.64 9.09 -0.44
CA TYR A 245 28.56 10.48 -0.88
C TYR A 245 29.59 10.71 -1.99
N SER A 246 29.14 11.23 -3.12
CA SER A 246 29.97 11.63 -4.25
C SER A 246 29.78 13.12 -4.50
N TRP A 247 30.83 13.89 -4.33
CA TRP A 247 30.82 15.33 -4.59
C TRP A 247 30.98 15.59 -6.08
N PHE A 248 30.42 16.72 -6.53
CA PHE A 248 30.57 17.15 -7.91
C PHE A 248 30.72 18.67 -8.03
N VAL A 249 31.38 19.09 -9.11
CA VAL A 249 31.42 20.48 -9.56
C VAL A 249 30.86 20.55 -10.97
N MET A 250 29.90 21.46 -11.18
CA MET A 250 29.32 21.76 -12.49
C MET A 250 29.69 23.18 -12.91
N THR A 251 29.93 23.39 -14.19
CA THR A 251 30.18 24.73 -14.75
C THR A 251 29.43 24.94 -16.05
N ASP A 252 29.09 26.19 -16.36
CA ASP A 252 28.40 26.58 -17.60
C ASP A 252 27.06 25.82 -17.81
N CYS A 253 26.31 25.57 -16.72
CA CYS A 253 25.07 24.80 -16.67
C CYS A 253 24.02 25.35 -17.64
N ASN A 254 23.25 24.46 -18.25
CA ASN A 254 22.24 24.80 -19.27
C ASN A 254 22.80 25.49 -20.53
N THR A 255 24.11 25.37 -20.77
CA THR A 255 24.75 25.84 -22.01
C THR A 255 25.39 24.68 -22.77
N SER A 256 25.73 24.91 -24.04
CA SER A 256 26.49 23.94 -24.85
C SER A 256 27.89 23.63 -24.33
N LYS A 257 28.37 24.38 -23.32
CA LYS A 257 29.69 24.23 -22.70
C LYS A 257 29.65 23.56 -21.32
N GLU A 258 28.49 23.05 -20.90
CA GLU A 258 28.31 22.42 -19.60
C GLU A 258 29.36 21.32 -19.35
N GLN A 259 30.02 21.39 -18.20
CA GLN A 259 30.96 20.37 -17.73
C GLN A 259 30.55 19.92 -16.33
N ILE A 260 30.61 18.61 -16.09
CA ILE A 260 30.30 18.00 -14.80
C ILE A 260 31.47 17.12 -14.38
N HIS A 261 32.13 17.49 -13.29
CA HIS A 261 33.16 16.69 -12.64
C HIS A 261 32.54 15.93 -11.47
N ARG A 262 32.49 14.60 -11.55
CA ARG A 262 31.83 13.71 -10.55
C ARG A 262 32.86 12.86 -9.80
N ALA A 263 32.38 12.11 -8.80
CA ALA A 263 33.18 11.18 -8.00
C ALA A 263 34.34 11.87 -7.26
N LEU A 264 34.11 13.10 -6.82
CA LEU A 264 35.07 13.88 -6.05
C LEU A 264 34.91 13.61 -4.55
N THR A 265 35.99 13.81 -3.80
CA THR A 265 35.92 14.05 -2.35
C THR A 265 35.47 15.49 -2.11
N LEU A 266 35.05 15.82 -0.87
CA LEU A 266 34.67 17.19 -0.51
C LEU A 266 35.83 18.16 -0.80
N ASP A 267 37.03 17.87 -0.29
CA ASP A 267 38.21 18.70 -0.50
C ASP A 267 38.55 18.87 -1.99
N GLY A 268 38.43 17.78 -2.77
CA GLY A 268 38.68 17.82 -4.22
C GLY A 268 37.64 18.66 -4.97
N ALA A 269 36.39 18.65 -4.51
CA ALA A 269 35.34 19.49 -5.07
C ALA A 269 35.52 20.97 -4.68
N ILE A 270 35.90 21.26 -3.42
CA ILE A 270 36.20 22.62 -2.95
C ILE A 270 37.35 23.22 -3.77
N GLN A 271 38.46 22.49 -3.89
CA GLN A 271 39.62 22.94 -4.65
C GLN A 271 39.25 23.22 -6.12
N LEU A 272 38.56 22.27 -6.77
CA LEU A 272 38.16 22.42 -8.16
C LEU A 272 37.18 23.59 -8.36
N TYR A 273 36.29 23.82 -7.40
CA TYR A 273 35.38 24.95 -7.40
C TYR A 273 36.13 26.27 -7.25
N GLN A 274 37.08 26.39 -6.33
CA GLN A 274 37.89 27.59 -6.14
C GLN A 274 38.80 27.90 -7.34
N ASP A 275 39.46 26.88 -7.91
CA ASP A 275 40.39 27.01 -9.03
C ASP A 275 39.70 27.37 -10.37
N SER A 276 38.38 27.18 -10.46
CA SER A 276 37.59 27.46 -11.67
C SER A 276 37.34 28.96 -11.85
N ASP A 277 37.75 29.50 -13.00
CA ASP A 277 37.50 30.88 -13.44
C ASP A 277 36.16 31.05 -14.18
N ARG A 278 35.32 30.00 -14.17
CA ARG A 278 34.05 30.01 -14.89
C ARG A 278 33.04 30.96 -14.24
N PRO A 279 32.28 31.73 -15.05
CA PRO A 279 31.31 32.71 -14.55
C PRO A 279 30.08 32.07 -13.92
N GLU A 280 29.83 30.80 -14.22
CA GLU A 280 28.76 29.99 -13.61
C GLU A 280 29.37 28.67 -13.17
N LYS A 281 29.37 28.41 -11.86
CA LYS A 281 29.86 27.17 -11.27
C LYS A 281 29.08 26.78 -10.03
N ARG A 282 28.92 25.48 -9.80
CA ARG A 282 28.13 24.92 -8.69
C ARG A 282 28.88 23.76 -8.07
N LEU A 283 28.74 23.62 -6.76
CA LEU A 283 29.21 22.45 -6.02
C LEU A 283 28.02 21.81 -5.32
N GLY A 284 27.88 20.51 -5.50
CA GLY A 284 26.84 19.71 -4.89
C GLY A 284 27.31 18.31 -4.55
N VAL A 285 26.38 17.51 -4.04
CA VAL A 285 26.62 16.14 -3.59
C VAL A 285 25.50 15.21 -4.03
N THR A 286 25.91 14.02 -4.45
CA THR A 286 25.01 12.89 -4.70
C THR A 286 25.18 11.86 -3.59
N LYS A 287 24.07 11.51 -2.93
CA LYS A 287 23.97 10.48 -1.90
C LYS A 287 23.43 9.18 -2.49
N ASP A 288 24.13 8.08 -2.21
CA ASP A 288 23.81 6.71 -2.64
C ASP A 288 23.62 6.54 -4.16
N GLU A 289 24.17 7.44 -4.99
CA GLU A 289 23.92 7.55 -6.44
C GLU A 289 22.45 7.86 -6.81
N ILE A 290 21.60 8.18 -5.83
CA ILE A 290 20.15 8.35 -6.00
C ILE A 290 19.72 9.80 -5.78
N ALA A 291 20.03 10.37 -4.62
CA ALA A 291 19.58 11.71 -4.24
C ALA A 291 20.68 12.73 -4.52
N THR A 292 20.35 13.90 -5.08
CA THR A 292 21.33 14.95 -5.40
C THR A 292 20.85 16.30 -4.87
N VAL A 293 21.77 17.09 -4.32
CA VAL A 293 21.50 18.46 -3.88
C VAL A 293 22.69 19.37 -4.21
N ASP A 294 22.39 20.57 -4.71
CA ASP A 294 23.36 21.65 -4.87
C ASP A 294 23.51 22.37 -3.52
N LEU A 295 24.75 22.66 -3.11
CA LEU A 295 25.02 23.34 -1.83
C LEU A 295 25.47 24.78 -2.02
N VAL A 296 26.25 25.05 -3.07
CA VAL A 296 26.72 26.40 -3.37
C VAL A 296 26.79 26.63 -4.88
N CYS A 297 26.46 27.86 -5.29
CA CYS A 297 26.53 28.32 -6.66
C CYS A 297 27.22 29.68 -6.70
N PHE A 298 28.07 29.88 -7.70
CA PHE A 298 28.57 31.18 -8.12
C PHE A 298 27.97 31.52 -9.48
N LEU A 299 27.25 32.64 -9.55
CA LEU A 299 26.61 33.14 -10.76
C LEU A 299 26.51 34.65 -10.67
N ASP A 300 26.70 35.36 -11.79
CA ASP A 300 26.55 36.82 -11.88
C ASP A 300 27.40 37.59 -10.83
N GLU A 301 28.63 37.11 -10.59
CA GLU A 301 29.58 37.65 -9.59
C GLU A 301 29.15 37.49 -8.12
N GLU A 302 28.06 36.76 -7.86
CA GLU A 302 27.56 36.47 -6.51
C GLU A 302 27.72 34.99 -6.15
N GLN A 303 28.08 34.71 -4.89
CA GLN A 303 28.08 33.37 -4.33
C GLN A 303 26.84 33.18 -3.45
N VAL A 304 26.08 32.13 -3.74
CA VAL A 304 24.84 31.79 -3.04
C VAL A 304 24.93 30.38 -2.48
N PHE A 305 24.70 30.24 -1.18
CA PHE A 305 24.55 28.96 -0.51
C PHE A 305 23.07 28.53 -0.49
N PHE A 306 22.81 27.30 -0.88
CA PHE A 306 21.46 26.75 -0.93
C PHE A 306 21.14 25.98 0.35
N GLU A 307 19.88 26.12 0.80
CA GLU A 307 19.37 25.48 2.00
C GLU A 307 18.42 24.31 1.69
N ASP A 308 18.38 23.85 0.43
CA ASP A 308 17.45 22.81 -0.01
C ASP A 308 17.73 21.46 0.64
N TYR A 309 18.98 21.20 1.04
CA TYR A 309 19.34 20.01 1.82
C TYR A 309 18.55 19.91 3.14
N ARG A 310 18.11 21.04 3.73
CA ARG A 310 17.25 21.04 4.93
C ARG A 310 15.81 20.64 4.66
N LYS A 311 15.33 20.76 3.41
CA LYS A 311 13.95 20.45 3.03
C LYS A 311 13.81 19.03 2.50
N LEU A 312 14.85 18.52 1.84
CA LEU A 312 14.86 17.20 1.21
C LEU A 312 14.98 16.09 2.27
N GLU A 313 14.09 15.11 2.26
CA GLU A 313 14.09 14.02 3.25
C GLU A 313 15.40 13.24 3.27
N SER A 314 16.03 13.06 2.12
CA SER A 314 17.32 12.36 1.97
C SER A 314 18.50 13.05 2.67
N PHE A 315 18.37 14.34 3.01
CA PHE A 315 19.47 15.18 3.49
C PHE A 315 19.19 15.94 4.79
N ARG A 316 17.93 16.20 5.15
CA ARG A 316 17.54 17.14 6.24
C ARG A 316 18.13 16.85 7.64
N ASN A 317 18.49 15.60 7.92
CA ASN A 317 19.06 15.16 9.20
C ASN A 317 20.39 14.43 9.01
N ASP A 318 21.11 14.72 7.91
CA ASP A 318 22.32 14.01 7.55
C ASP A 318 23.56 14.72 8.13
N PRO A 319 24.30 14.09 9.07
CA PRO A 319 25.44 14.72 9.72
C PRO A 319 26.60 14.99 8.74
N VAL A 320 26.81 14.14 7.74
CA VAL A 320 27.88 14.33 6.74
C VAL A 320 27.62 15.57 5.91
N ILE A 321 26.34 15.82 5.58
CA ILE A 321 25.94 17.02 4.85
C ILE A 321 26.04 18.26 5.72
N ALA A 322 25.63 18.19 6.99
CA ALA A 322 25.75 19.30 7.92
C ALA A 322 27.21 19.75 8.09
N ASP A 323 28.12 18.80 8.34
CA ASP A 323 29.56 19.06 8.48
C ASP A 323 30.17 19.62 7.19
N ALA A 324 29.75 19.10 6.04
CA ALA A 324 30.23 19.57 4.75
C ALA A 324 29.75 20.99 4.41
N VAL A 325 28.50 21.34 4.74
CA VAL A 325 28.00 22.72 4.59
C VAL A 325 28.77 23.68 5.48
N GLU A 326 29.06 23.30 6.73
CA GLU A 326 29.91 24.11 7.62
C GLU A 326 31.32 24.30 7.03
N THR A 327 31.92 23.24 6.50
CA THR A 327 33.23 23.30 5.83
C THR A 327 33.20 24.23 4.62
N LEU A 328 32.14 24.15 3.79
CA LEU A 328 31.97 25.03 2.63
C LEU A 328 31.85 26.50 3.05
N HIS A 329 31.13 26.81 4.12
CA HIS A 329 31.11 28.16 4.67
C HIS A 329 32.49 28.61 5.13
N GLN A 330 33.24 27.78 5.85
CA GLN A 330 34.58 28.15 6.34
C GLN A 330 35.60 28.40 5.20
N GLU A 331 35.54 27.61 4.13
CA GLU A 331 36.50 27.66 3.02
C GLU A 331 36.11 28.66 1.92
N LEU A 332 34.80 28.95 1.78
CA LEU A 332 34.28 29.76 0.67
C LEU A 332 33.65 31.08 1.11
N ASP A 333 33.31 31.28 2.39
CA ASP A 333 33.02 32.62 2.89
C ASP A 333 34.35 33.38 3.02
N GLY A 334 34.50 34.44 2.24
CA GLY A 334 35.63 35.35 2.41
C GLY A 334 35.64 35.98 3.82
N PRO A 335 36.78 36.50 4.31
CA PRO A 335 36.79 37.22 5.57
C PRO A 335 35.75 38.34 5.51
N GLU A 336 34.80 38.33 6.45
CA GLU A 336 33.88 39.45 6.68
C GLU A 336 34.66 40.75 6.59
N ALA A 337 34.10 41.74 5.89
CA ALA A 337 34.60 43.10 5.81
C ALA A 337 34.71 43.71 7.23
N GLY A 338 35.82 43.42 7.90
CA GLY A 338 36.28 44.10 9.08
C GLY A 338 36.92 45.43 8.69
N LEU A 339 36.41 46.50 9.31
CA LEU A 339 36.93 47.88 9.40
C LEU A 339 36.38 48.87 8.37
N GLU A 340 35.41 49.68 8.80
CA GLU A 340 35.63 51.14 8.93
C GLU A 340 34.77 51.71 10.07
N MET A 341 35.30 51.64 11.29
CA MET A 341 35.01 52.63 12.34
C MET A 341 36.11 53.69 12.26
N GLY A 342 35.87 54.74 11.49
CA GLY A 342 36.71 55.93 11.39
C GLY A 342 35.82 57.16 11.36
N GLY A 343 35.67 57.80 12.52
CA GLY A 343 34.82 58.98 12.68
C GLY A 343 35.30 60.20 11.91
N LEU A 344 34.33 61.06 11.59
CA LEU A 344 34.31 62.47 11.96
C LEU A 344 32.85 62.91 12.16
#